data_AF-A0A959CHR6-F1
#
_entry.id   AF-A0A959CHR6-F1
#
_cell.length_a   1.000
_cell.length_b   1.000
_cell.length_c   1.000
_cell.angle_alpha   90.00
_cell.angle_beta   90.00
_cell.angle_gamma   90.00
#
_symmetry.space_group_name_H-M   'P 1'
#
loop_
_entity.id
_entity.type
_entity.pdbx_description
1 polymer ?
#
loop_
_entity_poly.entity_id
_entity_poly.type
_entity_poly.pdbx_seq_one_letter_code
_entity_poly.pdbx_strand_id
1 'polypeptide(L)'
;DGFRLDAFQFVAKDTTFPKLPEGYEKDVKNVIKHYGMGPNLHDYLREMNREVLSQYDVFAVSEGAGSTFEDAHNLVDAGRNELQMAYHFEGMSVGNSLEGYALSEFKEVYTRWDSAFAQEGWLS
;
A
#
# COMPACT_ATOMS: atom_id res chain seq x y z
N ASP A 1 -6.63 -1.89 19.83
CA ASP A 1 -7.78 -1.64 18.93
C ASP A 1 -7.37 -0.76 17.76
N GLY A 2 -8.23 -0.58 16.75
CA GLY A 2 -7.83 0.22 15.59
C GLY A 2 -8.72 0.11 14.36
N PHE A 3 -8.19 0.60 13.25
CA PHE A 3 -8.86 0.63 11.95
C PHE A 3 -8.06 -0.15 10.91
N ARG A 4 -8.77 -0.97 10.13
CA ARG A 4 -8.29 -1.47 8.84
C ARG A 4 -8.97 -0.64 7.77
N LEU A 5 -8.20 0.14 7.04
CA LEU A 5 -8.70 1.03 6.01
C LEU A 5 -8.85 0.28 4.69
N ASP A 6 -10.09 0.02 4.29
CA ASP A 6 -10.45 -0.64 3.04
C ASP A 6 -10.08 0.23 1.84
N ALA A 7 -9.38 -0.37 0.87
CA ALA A 7 -9.09 0.23 -0.43
C ALA A 7 -8.51 1.68 -0.37
N PHE A 8 -7.83 2.04 0.73
CA PHE A 8 -7.56 3.45 1.04
C PHE A 8 -6.56 4.10 0.09
N GLN A 9 -5.65 3.31 -0.48
CA GLN A 9 -4.73 3.74 -1.54
C GLN A 9 -5.43 4.36 -2.75
N PHE A 10 -6.75 4.17 -2.92
CA PHE A 10 -7.53 4.76 -4.01
C PHE A 10 -8.33 5.99 -3.60
N VAL A 11 -8.29 6.47 -2.35
CA VAL A 11 -9.20 7.55 -1.89
C VAL A 11 -9.01 8.85 -2.67
N ALA A 12 -7.75 9.21 -2.97
CA ALA A 12 -7.39 10.41 -3.71
C ALA A 12 -7.38 10.15 -5.22
N LYS A 13 -8.03 11.02 -5.99
CA LYS A 13 -8.09 10.94 -7.46
C LYS A 13 -7.36 12.12 -8.09
N ASP A 14 -6.77 11.89 -9.26
CA ASP A 14 -6.42 12.98 -10.18
C ASP A 14 -7.71 13.57 -10.77
N THR A 15 -8.01 14.82 -10.43
CA THR A 15 -9.24 15.51 -10.83
C THR A 15 -9.20 16.07 -12.25
N THR A 16 -8.06 15.96 -12.95
CA THR A 16 -8.01 16.20 -14.40
C THR A 16 -8.60 15.02 -15.18
N PHE A 17 -8.83 13.89 -14.52
CA PHE A 17 -9.41 12.65 -15.08
C PHE A 17 -8.78 12.27 -16.43
N PRO A 18 -7.45 12.10 -16.48
CA PRO A 18 -6.78 11.75 -17.72
C PRO A 18 -7.27 10.38 -18.19
N LYS A 19 -7.36 10.21 -19.51
CA LYS A 19 -7.66 8.91 -20.09
C LYS A 19 -6.55 7.93 -19.69
N LEU A 20 -6.93 6.78 -19.15
CA LEU A 20 -6.00 5.70 -18.84
C LEU A 20 -5.32 5.19 -20.12
N PRO A 21 -4.04 4.77 -20.04
CA PRO A 21 -3.32 4.27 -21.20
C PRO A 21 -3.99 3.02 -21.76
N GLU A 22 -3.84 2.78 -23.05
CA GLU A 22 -4.41 1.60 -23.70
C GLU A 22 -3.85 0.30 -23.07
N GLY A 23 -4.74 -0.64 -22.74
CA GLY A 23 -4.36 -1.93 -22.14
C GLY A 23 -4.16 -1.89 -20.63
N TYR A 24 -4.48 -0.79 -19.95
CA TYR A 24 -4.42 -0.70 -18.48
C TYR A 24 -5.27 -1.79 -17.80
N GLU A 25 -6.36 -2.21 -18.44
CA GLU A 25 -7.32 -3.20 -17.94
C GLU A 25 -6.81 -4.65 -17.95
N LYS A 26 -5.66 -4.90 -18.59
CA LYS A 26 -5.12 -6.27 -18.75
C LYS A 26 -4.49 -6.84 -17.49
N ASP A 27 -4.13 -5.98 -16.53
CA ASP A 27 -3.52 -6.38 -15.25
C ASP A 27 -3.97 -5.41 -14.15
N VAL A 28 -4.46 -5.95 -13.04
CA VAL A 28 -4.86 -5.17 -11.85
C VAL A 28 -3.69 -4.31 -11.35
N LYS A 29 -2.44 -4.79 -11.45
CA LYS A 29 -1.25 -4.01 -11.07
C LYS A 29 -1.09 -2.75 -11.91
N ASN A 30 -1.45 -2.81 -13.21
CA ASN A 30 -1.45 -1.63 -14.08
C ASN A 30 -2.53 -0.63 -13.67
N VAL A 31 -3.70 -1.08 -13.23
CA VAL A 31 -4.75 -0.18 -12.72
C VAL A 31 -4.25 0.57 -11.48
N ILE A 32 -3.64 -0.12 -10.51
CA ILE A 32 -3.13 0.50 -9.27
C ILE A 32 -2.10 1.59 -9.59
N LYS A 33 -1.20 1.35 -10.56
CA LYS A 33 -0.20 2.33 -10.98
C LYS A 33 -0.79 3.66 -11.47
N HIS A 34 -1.99 3.63 -12.04
CA HIS A 34 -2.63 4.82 -12.62
C HIS A 34 -3.76 5.40 -11.77
N TYR A 35 -4.31 4.61 -10.85
CA TYR A 35 -5.50 4.96 -10.08
C TYR A 35 -5.29 4.94 -8.56
N GLY A 36 -4.25 4.25 -8.08
CA GLY A 36 -3.82 4.28 -6.69
C GLY A 36 -2.82 5.41 -6.43
N MET A 37 -2.58 5.70 -5.16
CA MET A 37 -1.60 6.68 -4.69
C MET A 37 -1.79 8.08 -5.32
N GLY A 38 -3.05 8.52 -5.44
CA GLY A 38 -3.37 9.81 -6.05
C GLY A 38 -2.75 11.02 -5.33
N PRO A 39 -2.70 12.19 -5.98
CA PRO A 39 -1.85 13.31 -5.60
C PRO A 39 -2.09 13.86 -4.17
N ASN A 40 -3.34 13.80 -3.70
CA ASN A 40 -3.71 14.31 -2.37
C ASN A 40 -3.78 13.21 -1.29
N LEU A 41 -3.39 11.96 -1.60
CA LEU A 41 -3.55 10.82 -0.67
C LEU A 41 -2.88 11.10 0.67
N HIS A 42 -1.62 11.51 0.62
CA HIS A 42 -0.81 11.73 1.81
C HIS A 42 -1.28 12.95 2.62
N ASP A 43 -1.86 13.97 1.98
CA ASP A 43 -2.48 15.09 2.68
C ASP A 43 -3.71 14.64 3.46
N TYR A 44 -4.56 13.80 2.85
CA TYR A 44 -5.72 13.23 3.52
C TYR A 44 -5.34 12.29 4.67
N LEU A 45 -4.26 11.51 4.53
CA LEU A 45 -3.77 10.65 5.60
C LEU A 45 -3.23 11.46 6.78
N ARG A 46 -2.43 12.50 6.54
CA ARG A 46 -1.95 13.39 7.59
C ARG A 46 -3.08 14.18 8.25
N GLU A 47 -4.09 14.59 7.49
CA GLU A 47 -5.30 15.18 8.04
C GLU A 47 -6.04 14.18 8.94
N MET A 48 -6.33 12.98 8.45
CA MET A 48 -6.98 11.93 9.24
C MET A 48 -6.20 11.59 10.52
N ASN A 49 -4.87 11.55 10.43
CA ASN A 49 -4.03 11.31 11.59
C ASN A 49 -4.16 12.45 12.62
N ARG A 50 -4.02 13.70 12.18
CA ARG A 50 -4.11 14.89 13.04
C ARG A 50 -5.50 15.02 13.71
N GLU A 51 -6.56 14.86 12.93
CA GLU A 51 -7.93 15.09 13.39
C GLU A 51 -8.52 13.91 14.17
N VAL A 52 -8.07 12.67 13.90
CA VAL A 52 -8.67 11.45 14.46
C VAL A 52 -7.64 10.50 15.06
N LEU A 53 -6.73 9.92 14.27
CA LEU A 53 -5.94 8.75 14.72
C LEU A 53 -5.02 9.08 15.90
N SER A 54 -4.40 10.27 15.90
CA SER A 54 -3.50 10.72 16.97
C SER A 54 -4.21 11.09 18.27
N GLN A 55 -5.55 11.20 18.26
CA GLN A 55 -6.34 11.54 19.44
C GLN A 55 -6.62 10.32 20.34
N TYR A 56 -6.25 9.12 19.87
CA TYR A 56 -6.50 7.86 20.56
C TYR A 56 -5.27 6.94 20.48
N ASP A 57 -5.12 6.06 21.45
CA ASP A 57 -4.14 4.97 21.40
C ASP A 57 -4.68 3.84 20.51
N VAL A 58 -4.63 4.04 19.19
CA VAL A 58 -5.17 3.13 18.18
C VAL A 58 -4.18 2.85 17.07
N PHE A 59 -4.28 1.65 16.52
CA PHE A 59 -3.53 1.22 15.35
C PHE A 59 -4.32 1.50 14.06
N ALA A 60 -3.66 1.88 12.97
CA ALA A 60 -4.27 1.98 11.66
C ALA A 60 -3.42 1.29 10.59
N VAL A 61 -4.08 0.51 9.73
CA VAL A 61 -3.44 -0.21 8.64
C VAL A 61 -4.18 -0.03 7.33
N SER A 62 -3.45 0.23 6.26
CA SER A 62 -4.00 0.30 4.89
C SER A 62 -4.06 -1.10 4.26
N GLU A 63 -5.18 -1.39 3.62
CA GLU A 63 -5.20 -2.40 2.57
C GLU A 63 -4.52 -1.86 1.30
N GLY A 64 -3.38 -2.46 0.94
CA GLY A 64 -2.56 -2.03 -0.16
C GLY A 64 -1.44 -1.07 0.27
N ALA A 65 -0.30 -1.24 -0.37
CA ALA A 65 0.94 -0.52 -0.09
C ALA A 65 1.46 0.24 -1.33
N GLY A 66 0.57 0.56 -2.29
CA GLY A 66 0.96 1.15 -3.57
C GLY A 66 1.65 0.17 -4.52
N SER A 67 2.42 0.71 -5.47
CA SER A 67 3.09 -0.07 -6.53
C SER A 67 4.60 -0.18 -6.35
N THR A 68 5.18 0.57 -5.42
CA THR A 68 6.62 0.64 -5.17
C THR A 68 6.92 0.58 -3.67
N PHE A 69 8.16 0.29 -3.29
CA PHE A 69 8.58 0.41 -1.88
C PHE A 69 8.52 1.85 -1.38
N GLU A 70 8.76 2.84 -2.25
CA GLU A 70 8.62 4.25 -1.90
C GLU A 70 7.17 4.60 -1.55
N ASP A 71 6.19 4.10 -2.32
CA ASP A 71 4.77 4.26 -1.98
C ASP A 71 4.46 3.68 -0.59
N ALA A 72 4.98 2.48 -0.33
CA ALA A 72 4.77 1.79 0.93
C ALA A 72 5.41 2.54 2.11
N HIS A 73 6.68 2.97 1.99
CA HIS A 73 7.35 3.83 2.97
C HIS A 73 6.60 5.15 3.21
N ASN A 74 6.12 5.78 2.14
CA ASN A 74 5.34 7.00 2.25
C ASN A 74 4.03 6.82 3.03
N LEU A 75 3.50 5.60 3.15
CA LEU A 75 2.33 5.30 3.98
C LEU A 75 2.67 5.05 5.46
N VAL A 76 3.82 4.41 5.74
CA VAL A 76 4.06 3.78 7.06
C VAL A 76 5.26 4.31 7.83
N ASP A 77 6.11 5.13 7.22
CA ASP A 77 7.28 5.68 7.92
C ASP A 77 6.80 6.61 9.04
N ALA A 78 7.25 6.33 10.26
CA ALA A 78 6.73 6.97 11.47
C ALA A 78 6.89 8.50 11.43
N GLY A 79 7.96 9.01 10.81
CA GLY A 79 8.21 10.45 10.68
C GLY A 79 7.15 11.19 9.84
N ARG A 80 6.33 10.47 9.08
CA ARG A 80 5.30 11.05 8.20
C ARG A 80 3.96 11.31 8.90
N ASN A 81 3.74 10.70 10.07
CA ASN A 81 2.49 10.79 10.83
C ASN A 81 1.26 10.44 9.96
N GLU A 82 1.35 9.34 9.20
CA GLU A 82 0.27 8.82 8.37
C GLU A 82 -0.33 7.56 9.03
N LEU A 83 0.04 6.36 8.57
CA LEU A 83 -0.40 5.08 9.10
C LEU A 83 0.76 4.34 9.78
N GLN A 84 0.44 3.35 10.61
CA GLN A 84 1.47 2.51 11.25
C GLN A 84 1.88 1.32 10.40
N MET A 85 1.01 0.85 9.49
CA MET A 85 1.29 -0.31 8.66
C MET A 85 0.50 -0.30 7.34
N ALA A 86 0.92 -1.13 6.39
CA ALA A 86 0.17 -1.49 5.20
C ALA A 86 0.33 -2.99 4.91
N TYR A 87 -0.55 -3.56 4.09
CA TYR A 87 -0.39 -4.92 3.55
C TYR A 87 -0.17 -4.86 2.04
N HIS A 88 0.88 -5.53 1.56
CA HIS A 88 1.13 -5.69 0.12
C HIS A 88 0.43 -6.94 -0.43
N PHE A 89 0.12 -6.94 -1.74
CA PHE A 89 -0.57 -8.07 -2.40
C PHE A 89 0.39 -9.00 -3.17
N GLU A 90 1.70 -8.73 -3.14
CA GLU A 90 2.68 -9.54 -3.89
C GLU A 90 2.71 -10.98 -3.37
N GLY A 91 2.64 -11.20 -2.05
CA GLY A 91 2.58 -12.53 -1.44
C GLY A 91 1.33 -13.31 -1.85
N MET A 92 0.17 -12.62 -1.97
CA MET A 92 -1.08 -13.23 -2.43
C MET A 92 -1.02 -13.68 -3.90
N SER A 93 -0.11 -13.11 -4.68
CA SER A 93 0.09 -13.53 -6.08
C SER A 93 0.87 -14.85 -6.17
N VAL A 94 1.67 -15.17 -5.15
CA VAL A 94 2.42 -16.42 -5.08
C VAL A 94 1.46 -17.55 -4.71
N GLY A 95 1.28 -18.51 -5.62
CA GLY A 95 0.37 -19.63 -5.41
C GLY A 95 -1.06 -19.44 -5.94
N ASN A 96 -1.32 -18.39 -6.74
CA ASN A 96 -2.55 -18.29 -7.54
C ASN A 96 -2.75 -19.50 -8.48
N SER A 97 -1.66 -20.20 -8.79
CA SER A 97 -1.67 -21.55 -9.33
C SER A 97 -0.81 -22.45 -8.44
N LEU A 98 -1.28 -23.68 -8.17
CA LEU A 98 -0.45 -24.71 -7.53
C LEU A 98 0.56 -25.31 -8.52
N GLU A 99 0.29 -25.20 -9.82
CA GLU A 99 1.23 -25.61 -10.86
C GLU A 99 2.38 -24.61 -10.95
N GLY A 100 3.61 -25.09 -10.75
CA GLY A 100 4.81 -24.25 -10.77
C GLY A 100 5.10 -23.52 -9.45
N TYR A 101 4.30 -23.72 -8.39
CA TYR A 101 4.58 -23.14 -7.08
C TYR A 101 5.93 -23.59 -6.52
N ALA A 102 6.76 -22.64 -6.12
CA ALA A 102 7.98 -22.90 -5.39
C ALA A 102 8.04 -22.10 -4.08
N LEU A 103 8.32 -22.78 -2.98
CA LEU A 103 8.53 -22.13 -1.67
C LEU A 103 9.63 -21.05 -1.73
N SER A 104 10.60 -21.18 -2.64
CA SER A 104 11.63 -20.16 -2.87
C SER A 104 11.07 -18.83 -3.35
N GLU A 105 10.04 -18.83 -4.21
CA GLU A 105 9.40 -17.60 -4.70
C GLU A 105 8.69 -16.88 -3.56
N PHE A 106 7.96 -17.63 -2.73
CA PHE A 106 7.32 -17.09 -1.53
C PHE A 106 8.36 -16.45 -0.60
N LYS A 107 9.45 -17.16 -0.31
CA LYS A 107 10.54 -16.65 0.54
C LYS A 107 11.19 -15.40 -0.05
N GLU A 108 11.39 -15.35 -1.36
CA GLU A 108 12.01 -14.21 -2.04
C GLU A 108 11.16 -12.95 -1.89
N VAL A 109 9.83 -13.05 -2.07
CA VAL A 109 8.90 -11.93 -1.88
C VAL A 109 9.02 -11.38 -0.46
N TYR A 110 8.80 -12.21 0.57
CA TYR A 110 8.85 -11.75 1.95
C TYR A 110 10.24 -11.26 2.36
N THR A 111 11.33 -11.91 1.90
CA THR A 111 12.70 -11.45 2.18
C THR A 111 12.96 -10.07 1.59
N ARG A 112 12.44 -9.76 0.39
CA ARG A 112 12.56 -8.44 -0.22
C ARG A 112 11.82 -7.36 0.56
N TRP A 113 10.57 -7.64 0.96
CA TRP A 113 9.77 -6.71 1.77
C TRP A 113 10.40 -6.49 3.14
N ASP A 114 10.76 -7.56 3.86
CA ASP A 114 11.46 -7.46 5.15
C ASP A 114 12.76 -6.66 5.05
N SER A 115 13.54 -6.87 3.97
CA SER A 115 14.80 -6.14 3.77
C SER A 115 14.58 -4.65 3.47
N ALA A 116 13.53 -4.30 2.72
CA ALA A 116 13.21 -2.91 2.42
C ALA A 116 12.79 -2.12 3.67
N PHE A 117 12.07 -2.77 4.60
CA PHE A 117 11.54 -2.17 5.83
C PHE A 117 12.40 -2.46 7.07
N ALA A 118 13.64 -2.94 6.88
CA ALA A 118 14.50 -3.36 7.99
C ALA A 118 14.95 -2.22 8.92
N GLN A 119 14.90 -0.96 8.44
CA GLN A 119 15.37 0.21 9.19
C GLN A 119 14.24 1.16 9.59
N GLU A 120 13.21 1.28 8.77
CA GLU A 120 12.10 2.23 8.97
C GLU A 120 10.82 1.69 8.36
N GLY A 121 9.69 2.12 8.93
CA GLY A 121 8.36 1.67 8.56
C GLY A 121 8.02 0.29 9.12
N TRP A 122 6.77 -0.12 8.94
CA TRP A 122 6.31 -1.46 9.24
C TRP A 122 5.40 -1.93 8.11
N LEU A 123 5.79 -3.01 7.44
CA LEU A 123 4.98 -3.72 6.43
C LEU A 123 4.67 -5.13 6.93
N SER A 124 3.59 -5.70 6.39
CA SER A 124 3.24 -7.10 6.56
C SER A 124 3.98 -8.03 5.60
#